data_AF-A0A497AWR7-F1
#
_entry.id   AF-A0A497AWR7-F1
#
_cell.length_a   1.000
_cell.length_b   1.000
_cell.length_c   1.000
_cell.angle_alpha   90.00
_cell.angle_beta   90.00
_cell.angle_gamma   90.00
#
_symmetry.space_group_name_H-M   'P 1'
#
loop_
_entity.id
_entity.type
_entity.pdbx_description
1 polymer ?
#
loop_
_entity_poly.entity_id
_entity_poly.type
_entity_poly.pdbx_seq_one_letter_code
_entity_poly.pdbx_strand_id
1 'polypeptide(L)'
;MSGRPNPRHREERLANARHGSITQHGRVYQPTSLEAQIEAVLRKLGLRYAAQFPTRTGFVIDFAVWHDGRKIALETDGPCHDMPRARKRDAFRTLKLKREGWEVVRIHHSEMDRAETIISEVLNGCRS
;
A
#
# COMPACT_ATOMS: atom_id res chain seq x y z
N MET A 1 18.43 30.70 6.89
CA MET A 1 18.79 29.35 6.39
C MET A 1 17.65 28.39 6.70
N SER A 2 16.67 28.22 5.82
CA SER A 2 15.58 27.25 6.00
C SER A 2 15.89 26.00 5.17
N GLY A 3 16.58 25.03 5.76
CA GLY A 3 16.78 23.73 5.14
C GLY A 3 15.43 23.06 4.94
N ARG A 4 15.01 22.87 3.69
CA ARG A 4 13.83 22.05 3.38
C ARG A 4 14.12 20.64 3.94
N PRO A 5 13.23 20.06 4.78
CA PRO A 5 13.46 18.73 5.31
C PRO A 5 13.59 17.75 4.14
N ASN A 6 14.61 16.89 4.20
CA ASN A 6 14.86 15.85 3.20
C ASN A 6 13.56 15.04 3.00
N PRO A 7 13.02 14.93 1.77
CA PRO A 7 11.74 14.29 1.51
C PRO A 7 11.68 12.84 2.01
N ARG A 8 12.83 12.13 2.07
CA ARG A 8 12.92 10.77 2.65
C ARG A 8 12.48 10.74 4.12
N HIS A 9 12.85 11.74 4.91
CA HIS A 9 12.50 11.82 6.33
C HIS A 9 11.04 12.21 6.57
N ARG A 10 10.38 12.92 5.65
CA ARG A 10 8.96 13.28 5.80
C ARG A 10 8.05 12.07 5.59
N GLU A 11 8.37 11.22 4.62
CA GLU A 11 7.64 9.98 4.35
C GLU A 11 7.90 8.94 5.46
N GLU A 12 9.14 8.81 5.93
CA GLU A 12 9.46 7.98 7.12
C GLU A 12 8.76 8.48 8.39
N ARG A 13 8.61 9.80 8.58
CA ARG A 13 7.85 10.36 9.71
C ARG A 13 6.36 10.07 9.61
N LEU A 14 5.79 10.06 8.41
CA LEU A 14 4.39 9.68 8.19
C LEU A 14 4.18 8.17 8.44
N ALA A 15 5.14 7.33 8.05
CA ALA A 15 5.15 5.90 8.33
C ALA A 15 5.29 5.58 9.84
N ASN A 16 6.17 6.31 10.54
CA ASN A 16 6.37 6.14 11.99
C ASN A 16 5.25 6.77 12.85
N ALA A 17 4.37 7.60 12.27
CA ALA A 17 3.40 8.36 13.05
C ALA A 17 2.20 7.53 13.55
N ARG A 18 1.89 6.37 12.96
CA ARG A 18 0.60 5.71 13.23
C ARG A 18 0.64 4.19 13.06
N HIS A 19 0.99 3.49 14.13
CA HIS A 19 0.34 2.21 14.41
C HIS A 19 -1.12 2.51 14.78
N GLY A 20 -1.99 2.74 13.80
CA GLY A 20 -3.37 3.10 14.07
C GLY A 20 -4.08 3.75 12.89
N SER A 21 -5.25 3.20 12.60
CA SER A 21 -6.21 3.57 11.55
C SER A 21 -6.29 5.09 11.32
N ILE A 22 -5.92 5.53 10.11
CA ILE A 22 -6.11 6.92 9.69
C ILE A 22 -7.60 7.11 9.40
N THR A 23 -8.28 7.93 10.20
CA THR A 23 -9.67 8.32 10.01
C THR A 23 -9.77 9.33 8.87
N GLN A 24 -10.55 9.01 7.82
CA GLN A 24 -10.92 9.95 6.74
C GLN A 24 -12.35 10.44 7.00
N HIS A 25 -12.58 11.76 6.98
CA HIS A 25 -13.90 12.40 7.07
C HIS A 25 -14.76 12.12 8.33
N GLY A 26 -14.15 11.86 9.49
CA GLY A 26 -14.92 11.66 10.74
C GLY A 26 -15.74 10.36 10.79
N ARG A 27 -15.62 9.49 9.79
CA ARG A 27 -16.14 8.11 9.81
C ARG A 27 -15.01 7.19 10.25
N VAL A 28 -15.28 6.35 11.24
CA VAL A 28 -14.34 5.31 11.68
C VAL A 28 -14.06 4.40 10.49
N TYR A 29 -12.81 4.35 10.05
CA TYR A 29 -12.38 3.40 9.02
C TYR A 29 -12.56 1.98 9.56
N GLN A 30 -13.44 1.22 8.90
CA GLN A 30 -13.67 -0.19 9.19
C GLN A 30 -13.01 -0.98 8.05
N PRO A 31 -11.89 -1.67 8.31
CA PRO A 31 -11.26 -2.48 7.28
C PRO A 31 -12.19 -3.59 6.84
N THR A 32 -12.16 -3.93 5.56
CA THR A 32 -12.78 -5.14 5.03
C THR A 32 -12.12 -6.38 5.65
N SER A 33 -12.78 -7.54 5.60
CA SER A 33 -12.20 -8.80 6.07
C SER A 33 -10.89 -9.16 5.36
N LEU A 34 -10.68 -8.67 4.14
CA LEU A 34 -9.44 -8.85 3.38
C LEU A 34 -8.34 -7.92 3.90
N GLU A 35 -8.63 -6.63 4.05
CA GLU A 35 -7.69 -5.66 4.61
C GLU A 35 -7.26 -6.06 6.02
N ALA A 36 -8.17 -6.56 6.86
CA ALA A 36 -7.85 -7.05 8.19
C ALA A 36 -6.87 -8.25 8.17
N GLN A 37 -7.01 -9.16 7.20
CA GLN A 37 -6.09 -10.29 7.02
C GLN A 37 -4.70 -9.82 6.58
N ILE A 38 -4.63 -8.93 5.59
CA ILE A 38 -3.35 -8.32 5.19
C ILE A 38 -2.71 -7.59 6.36
N GLU A 39 -3.48 -6.82 7.12
CA GLU A 39 -2.98 -6.11 8.29
C GLU A 39 -2.40 -7.07 9.34
N ALA A 40 -3.06 -8.20 9.59
CA ALA A 40 -2.57 -9.23 10.50
C ALA A 40 -1.24 -9.84 10.01
N VAL A 41 -1.11 -10.12 8.70
CA VAL A 41 0.13 -10.61 8.09
C VAL A 41 1.26 -9.58 8.21
N LEU A 42 0.98 -8.30 7.90
CA LEU A 42 1.97 -7.22 8.01
C LEU A 42 2.48 -7.07 9.45
N ARG A 43 1.57 -7.16 10.43
CA ARG A 43 1.92 -7.14 11.87
C ARG A 43 2.74 -8.36 12.26
N LYS A 44 2.36 -9.55 11.81
CA LYS A 44 3.09 -10.81 12.06
C LYS A 44 4.53 -10.74 11.54
N LEU A 45 4.72 -10.16 10.35
CA LEU A 45 6.03 -9.98 9.72
C LEU A 45 6.85 -8.80 10.31
N GLY A 46 6.30 -8.05 11.26
CA GLY A 46 7.00 -6.91 11.88
C GLY A 46 7.26 -5.75 10.91
N LEU A 47 6.46 -5.61 9.86
CA LEU A 47 6.68 -4.63 8.81
C LEU A 47 6.17 -3.24 9.22
N ARG A 48 6.88 -2.21 8.78
CA ARG A 48 6.41 -0.82 8.88
C ARG A 48 5.47 -0.52 7.73
N TYR A 49 4.23 -0.18 8.04
CA TYR A 49 3.22 0.16 7.04
C TYR A 49 2.31 1.32 7.48
N ALA A 50 1.65 1.93 6.50
CA ALA A 50 0.55 2.87 6.70
C ALA A 50 -0.65 2.39 5.89
N ALA A 51 -1.78 2.20 6.57
CA ALA A 51 -3.04 1.89 5.91
C ALA A 51 -3.67 3.15 5.29
N GLN A 52 -4.37 3.00 4.17
CA GLN A 52 -5.09 4.07 3.46
C GLN A 52 -4.20 5.30 3.22
N PHE A 53 -3.01 5.08 2.68
CA PHE A 53 -1.98 6.09 2.50
C PHE A 53 -2.30 7.00 1.30
N PRO A 54 -2.55 8.31 1.50
CA PRO A 54 -2.78 9.23 0.41
C PRO A 54 -1.47 9.58 -0.30
N THR A 55 -1.46 9.45 -1.62
CA THR A 55 -0.31 9.83 -2.47
C THR A 55 -0.40 11.30 -2.91
N ARG A 56 0.70 11.84 -3.43
CA ARG A 56 0.74 13.19 -3.99
C ARG A 56 -0.10 13.34 -5.26
N THR A 57 -0.33 12.24 -5.96
CA THR A 57 -1.15 12.17 -7.18
C THR A 57 -2.65 12.02 -6.90
N GLY A 58 -3.05 11.96 -5.63
CA GLY A 58 -4.46 11.87 -5.22
C GLY A 58 -5.01 10.44 -5.21
N PHE A 59 -4.16 9.42 -5.36
CA PHE A 59 -4.55 8.03 -5.14
C PHE A 59 -4.40 7.66 -3.66
N VAL A 60 -5.16 6.66 -3.21
CA VAL A 60 -5.04 6.11 -1.87
C VAL A 60 -4.58 4.67 -1.98
N ILE A 61 -3.44 4.35 -1.39
CA ILE A 61 -2.88 2.99 -1.32
C ILE A 61 -3.45 2.30 -0.09
N ASP A 62 -3.98 1.08 -0.22
CA ASP A 62 -4.59 0.35 0.89
C ASP A 62 -3.56 0.11 2.00
N PHE A 63 -2.37 -0.39 1.66
CA PHE A 63 -1.23 -0.48 2.58
C PHE A 63 0.08 -0.04 1.90
N ALA A 64 0.63 1.07 2.36
CA ALA A 64 1.96 1.52 1.99
C ALA A 64 2.99 0.89 2.93
N VAL A 65 3.95 0.13 2.39
CA VAL A 65 5.01 -0.56 3.14
C VAL A 65 6.37 0.02 2.76
N TRP A 66 7.21 0.26 3.76
CA TRP A 66 8.60 0.69 3.56
C TRP A 66 9.54 -0.37 4.10
N HIS A 67 10.26 -1.03 3.19
CA HIS A 67 11.17 -2.13 3.51
C HIS A 67 12.43 -1.99 2.68
N ASP A 68 13.61 -2.05 3.32
CA ASP A 68 14.92 -1.99 2.66
C ASP A 68 15.08 -0.87 1.62
N GLY A 69 14.57 0.32 1.95
CA GLY A 69 14.62 1.50 1.08
C GLY A 69 13.64 1.47 -0.11
N ARG A 70 12.85 0.40 -0.25
CA ARG A 70 11.78 0.26 -1.24
C ARG A 70 10.46 0.80 -0.70
N LYS A 71 9.62 1.30 -1.60
CA LYS A 71 8.23 1.67 -1.33
C LYS A 71 7.33 0.66 -2.02
N ILE A 72 6.57 -0.10 -1.25
CA ILE A 72 5.69 -1.14 -1.77
C ILE A 72 4.25 -0.70 -1.50
N ALA A 73 3.45 -0.65 -2.55
CA ALA A 73 2.02 -0.38 -2.49
C ALA A 73 1.29 -1.72 -2.59
N LEU A 74 0.79 -2.23 -1.46
CA LEU A 74 -0.07 -3.40 -1.42
C LEU A 74 -1.51 -2.94 -1.62
N GLU A 75 -2.16 -3.42 -2.67
CA GLU A 75 -3.56 -3.18 -2.97
C GLU A 75 -4.36 -4.48 -2.86
N THR A 76 -5.51 -4.41 -2.21
CA THR A 76 -6.47 -5.52 -2.14
C THR A 76 -7.41 -5.41 -3.32
N ASP A 77 -7.36 -6.37 -4.23
CA ASP A 77 -8.25 -6.36 -5.40
C ASP A 77 -9.58 -7.02 -5.05
N GLY A 78 -10.63 -6.20 -4.95
CA GLY A 78 -12.02 -6.67 -5.06
C GLY A 78 -12.37 -6.88 -6.55
N PRO A 79 -13.36 -7.73 -6.89
CA PRO A 79 -13.63 -8.11 -8.28
C PRO A 79 -13.76 -6.88 -9.18
N CYS A 80 -12.72 -6.61 -9.97
CA CYS A 80 -12.69 -5.47 -10.87
C CYS A 80 -13.63 -5.78 -12.03
N HIS A 81 -14.79 -5.13 -12.06
CA HIS A 81 -15.75 -5.27 -13.14
C HIS A 81 -15.05 -4.96 -14.47
N ASP A 82 -15.16 -5.91 -15.40
CA ASP A 82 -14.41 -6.06 -16.65
C ASP A 82 -14.78 -5.01 -17.72
N MET A 83 -14.77 -3.74 -17.32
CA MET A 83 -15.11 -2.59 -18.14
C MET A 83 -13.84 -1.98 -18.71
N PRO A 84 -13.76 -1.72 -20.04
CA PRO A 84 -12.59 -1.12 -20.68
C PRO A 84 -12.12 0.21 -20.04
N ARG A 85 -13.03 0.98 -19.43
CA ARG A 85 -12.71 2.21 -18.69
C ARG A 85 -11.99 1.94 -17.38
N ALA A 86 -12.32 0.84 -16.68
CA ALA A 86 -11.64 0.44 -15.45
C ALA A 86 -10.18 0.09 -15.73
N ARG A 87 -9.91 -0.69 -16.79
CA ARG A 87 -8.54 -1.07 -17.20
C ARG A 87 -7.65 0.13 -17.53
N LYS A 88 -8.16 1.13 -18.27
CA LYS A 88 -7.39 2.35 -18.59
C LYS A 88 -7.06 3.17 -17.36
N ARG A 89 -8.02 3.32 -16.45
CA ARG A 89 -7.82 4.02 -15.16
C ARG A 89 -6.78 3.30 -14.31
N ASP A 90 -6.82 1.97 -14.31
CA ASP A 90 -5.91 1.14 -13.54
C ASP A 90 -4.46 1.18 -14.05
N ALA A 91 -4.28 1.11 -15.37
CA ALA A 91 -2.98 1.29 -16.01
C ALA A 91 -2.41 2.69 -15.71
N PHE A 92 -3.25 3.72 -15.74
CA PHE A 92 -2.84 5.08 -15.42
C PHE A 92 -2.43 5.22 -13.94
N ARG A 93 -3.21 4.66 -13.01
CA ARG A 93 -2.89 4.61 -11.58
C ARG A 93 -1.54 3.93 -11.35
N THR A 94 -1.37 2.73 -11.88
CA THR A 94 -0.12 1.95 -11.77
C THR A 94 1.07 2.73 -12.30
N LEU A 95 0.93 3.35 -13.48
CA LEU A 95 1.99 4.18 -14.06
C LEU A 95 2.37 5.36 -13.17
N LYS A 96 1.39 6.03 -12.54
CA LYS A 96 1.64 7.16 -11.64
C LYS A 96 2.33 6.73 -10.35
N LEU A 97 1.89 5.63 -9.74
CA LEU A 97 2.51 5.06 -8.55
C LEU A 97 3.97 4.64 -8.83
N LYS A 98 4.21 3.94 -9.95
CA LYS A 98 5.58 3.58 -10.38
C LYS A 98 6.48 4.80 -10.55
N ARG A 99 5.98 5.90 -11.13
CA ARG A 99 6.73 7.17 -11.27
C ARG A 99 7.04 7.84 -9.93
N GLU A 100 6.24 7.59 -8.90
CA GLU A 100 6.52 8.04 -7.53
C GLU A 100 7.45 7.09 -6.75
N GLY A 101 7.93 6.02 -7.40
CA GLY A 101 8.85 5.04 -6.84
C GLY A 101 8.15 3.89 -6.10
N TRP A 102 6.83 3.72 -6.27
CA TRP A 102 6.09 2.60 -5.70
C TRP A 102 6.19 1.36 -6.57
N GLU A 103 6.51 0.24 -5.95
CA GLU A 103 6.26 -1.09 -6.48
C GLU A 103 4.83 -1.49 -6.12
N VAL A 104 3.98 -1.68 -7.13
CA VAL A 104 2.56 -1.99 -6.92
C VAL A 104 2.38 -3.50 -6.94
N VAL A 105 1.84 -4.04 -5.86
CA VAL A 105 1.51 -5.46 -5.70
C VAL A 105 0.03 -5.57 -5.38
N ARG A 106 -0.71 -6.28 -6.22
CA ARG A 106 -2.12 -6.58 -5.99
C ARG A 106 -2.24 -7.98 -5.42
N ILE A 107 -2.98 -8.13 -4.33
CA ILE A 107 -3.34 -9.44 -3.78
C ILE A 107 -4.82 -9.64 -4.06
N HIS A 108 -5.12 -10.57 -4.95
CA HIS A 108 -6.50 -10.89 -5.29
C HIS A 108 -7.16 -11.69 -4.15
N HIS A 109 -8.50 -11.58 -4.02
CA HIS A 109 -9.22 -12.30 -2.96
C HIS A 109 -8.97 -13.82 -2.98
N SER A 110 -8.75 -14.40 -4.16
CA SER A 110 -8.47 -15.83 -4.34
C SER A 110 -7.07 -16.25 -3.89
N GLU A 111 -6.18 -15.29 -3.64
CA GLU A 111 -4.80 -15.52 -3.23
C GLU A 111 -4.59 -15.22 -1.74
N MET A 112 -5.65 -14.87 -1.01
CA MET A 112 -5.55 -14.41 0.37
C MET A 112 -4.95 -15.46 1.32
N ASP A 113 -5.25 -16.74 1.10
CA ASP A 113 -4.65 -17.86 1.87
C ASP A 113 -3.13 -17.94 1.71
N ARG A 114 -2.58 -17.31 0.66
CA ARG A 114 -1.14 -17.24 0.36
C ARG A 114 -0.56 -15.84 0.59
N ALA A 115 -1.32 -14.92 1.19
CA ALA A 115 -0.90 -13.52 1.33
C ALA A 115 0.45 -13.38 2.05
N GLU A 116 0.69 -14.16 3.11
CA GLU A 116 1.97 -14.17 3.83
C GLU A 116 3.15 -14.57 2.93
N THR A 117 2.98 -15.63 2.14
CA THR A 117 4.00 -16.08 1.18
C THR A 117 4.24 -15.02 0.10
N ILE A 118 3.18 -14.47 -0.48
CA ILE A 118 3.27 -13.44 -1.53
C ILE A 118 3.99 -12.20 -1.01
N ILE A 119 3.60 -11.70 0.17
CA ILE A 119 4.24 -10.54 0.79
C ILE A 119 5.72 -10.84 1.05
N SER A 120 6.04 -12.02 1.57
CA SER A 120 7.43 -12.42 1.82
C SER A 120 8.27 -12.47 0.54
N GLU A 121 7.74 -13.04 -0.55
CA GLU A 121 8.43 -13.10 -1.85
C GLU A 121 8.70 -11.70 -2.42
N VAL A 122 7.74 -10.79 -2.31
CA VAL A 122 7.88 -9.39 -2.74
C VAL A 122 8.98 -8.70 -1.95
N LEU A 123 8.99 -8.87 -0.62
CA LEU A 123 10.00 -8.27 0.25
C LEU A 123 11.39 -8.77 -0.09
N ASN A 124 11.54 -10.07 -0.34
CA ASN A 124 12.81 -10.68 -0.73
C ASN A 124 13.22 -10.41 -2.20
N GLY A 125 12.36 -9.75 -2.99
CA GLY A 125 12.62 -9.48 -4.41
C GLY A 125 12.56 -10.73 -5.29
N CYS A 126 11.93 -11.81 -4.82
CA CYS A 126 11.82 -13.09 -5.52
C CYS A 126 10.64 -13.14 -6.52
N ARG A 127 9.77 -12.12 -6.51
CA ARG A 127 8.64 -11.98 -7.42
C ARG A 127 8.90 -10.79 -8.35
N SER A 128 9.06 -11.07 -9.65
CA SER A 128 9.32 -10.10 -10.72
C SER A 128 8.21 -10.04 -11.78
#